data_AF-A0A022MH59-F1
#
_entry.id   AF-A0A022MH59-F1
#
_cell.length_a   1.000
_cell.length_b   1.000
_cell.length_c   1.000
_cell.angle_alpha   90.00
_cell.angle_beta   90.00
_cell.angle_gamma   90.00
#
_symmetry.space_group_name_H-M   'P 1'
#
loop_
_entity.id
_entity.type
_entity.pdbx_description
1 polymer ?
#
loop_
_entity_poly.entity_id
_entity_poly.type
_entity_poly.pdbx_seq_one_letter_code
_entity_poly.pdbx_strand_id
1 'polypeptide(L)'
;PPSPRAELRGALTALRPGGHLLIELPDPRSAFALLLGKWWLPHGQPRHLHLPPVRNLRAALESAGCTVLVTDHRTPHTPNDLSAALALALARLLPAPDAPWRQTPPSAPRRALRTVLAAATSPLVDLAALLDLALAPLLRRTPGCSNTYRLVARRDTA
;
A
#
# COMPACT_ATOMS: atom_id res chain seq x y z
N PRO A 1 -13.72 5.54 -13.87
CA PRO A 1 -13.86 5.22 -12.42
C PRO A 1 -14.34 6.47 -11.68
N PRO A 2 -15.12 6.34 -10.59
CA PRO A 2 -15.55 7.49 -9.80
C PRO A 2 -14.35 8.18 -9.14
N SER A 3 -14.45 9.49 -8.90
CA SER A 3 -13.38 10.23 -8.22
C SER A 3 -13.32 9.86 -6.73
N PRO A 4 -12.14 9.91 -6.07
CA PRO A 4 -12.01 9.61 -4.64
C PRO A 4 -12.95 10.44 -3.75
N ARG A 5 -13.20 11.70 -4.14
CA ARG A 5 -14.12 12.58 -3.42
C ARG A 5 -15.58 12.17 -3.60
N ALA A 6 -15.95 11.58 -4.73
CA ALA A 6 -17.29 11.06 -4.95
C ALA A 6 -17.51 9.78 -4.14
N GLU A 7 -16.54 8.87 -4.13
CA GLU A 7 -16.60 7.66 -3.29
C GLU A 7 -16.68 8.00 -1.80
N LEU A 8 -15.86 8.94 -1.34
CA LEU A 8 -15.87 9.40 0.06
C LEU A 8 -17.24 9.97 0.44
N ARG A 9 -17.82 10.83 -0.40
CA ARG A 9 -19.17 11.38 -0.16
C ARG A 9 -20.22 10.27 -0.14
N GLY A 10 -20.15 9.32 -1.08
CA GLY A 10 -21.03 8.14 -1.09
C GLY A 10 -20.96 7.36 0.23
N ALA A 11 -19.75 7.07 0.72
CA ALA A 11 -19.56 6.40 2.01
C ALA A 11 -20.17 7.21 3.17
N LEU A 12 -19.99 8.53 3.19
CA LEU A 12 -20.58 9.40 4.21
C LEU A 12 -22.11 9.44 4.16
N THR A 13 -22.73 9.40 2.97
CA THR A 13 -24.19 9.37 2.84
C THR A 13 -24.81 8.11 3.45
N ALA A 14 -24.10 6.98 3.42
CA ALA A 14 -24.55 5.73 4.03
C ALA A 14 -24.44 5.72 5.57
N LEU A 15 -23.65 6.62 6.16
CA LEU A 15 -23.52 6.72 7.62
C LEU A 15 -24.70 7.46 8.24
N ARG A 16 -25.20 6.93 9.36
CA ARG A 16 -26.14 7.67 10.22
C ARG A 16 -25.46 8.93 10.79
N PRO A 17 -26.20 9.98 11.13
CA PRO A 17 -25.69 11.09 11.93
C PRO A 17 -24.97 10.58 13.19
N GLY A 18 -23.76 11.07 13.48
CA GLY A 18 -22.90 10.58 14.56
C GLY A 18 -22.18 9.25 14.27
N GLY A 19 -22.39 8.66 13.09
CA GLY A 19 -21.72 7.45 12.62
C GLY A 19 -20.23 7.68 12.37
N HIS A 20 -19.45 6.61 12.48
CA HIS A 20 -17.99 6.66 12.37
C HIS A 20 -17.51 6.03 11.07
N LEU A 21 -16.51 6.64 10.45
CA LEU A 21 -15.78 6.16 9.30
C LEU A 21 -14.34 5.85 9.72
N LEU A 22 -13.89 4.62 9.49
CA LEU A 22 -12.51 4.19 9.64
C LEU A 22 -11.88 4.05 8.26
N ILE A 23 -10.77 4.74 8.01
CA ILE A 23 -10.00 4.62 6.78
C ILE A 23 -8.56 4.25 7.15
N GLU A 24 -8.04 3.20 6.53
CA GLU A 24 -6.65 2.78 6.65
C GLU A 24 -6.02 2.69 5.26
N LEU A 25 -4.94 3.43 5.02
CA LEU A 25 -4.32 3.57 3.69
C LEU A 25 -2.79 3.66 3.80
N PRO A 26 -2.04 3.23 2.78
CA PRO A 26 -0.60 3.43 2.73
C PRO A 26 -0.24 4.91 2.86
N ASP A 27 0.82 5.21 3.61
CA ASP A 27 1.31 6.57 3.83
C ASP A 27 2.41 6.92 2.82
N PRO A 28 2.11 7.75 1.78
CA PRO A 28 3.10 8.16 0.80
C PRO A 28 4.18 9.10 1.37
N ARG A 29 4.08 9.48 2.65
CA ARG A 29 5.11 10.25 3.37
C ARG A 29 5.92 9.42 4.37
N SER A 30 5.69 8.11 4.44
CA SER A 30 6.48 7.22 5.28
C SER A 30 7.94 7.15 4.79
N ALA A 31 8.85 6.80 5.70
CA ALA A 31 10.25 6.55 5.36
C ALA A 31 10.39 5.48 4.26
N PHE A 32 9.58 4.43 4.28
CA PHE A 32 9.58 3.39 3.25
C PHE A 32 9.17 3.92 1.87
N ALA A 33 8.12 4.75 1.81
CA ALA A 33 7.72 5.38 0.55
C ALA A 33 8.85 6.22 -0.06
N LEU A 34 9.55 6.99 0.78
CA LEU A 34 10.66 7.85 0.36
C LEU A 34 11.90 7.04 -0.05
N LEU A 35 12.26 6.00 0.71
CA LEU A 35 13.46 5.21 0.49
C LEU A 35 13.33 4.23 -0.68
N LEU A 36 12.19 3.52 -0.77
CA LEU A 36 11.96 2.52 -1.81
C LEU A 36 11.48 3.15 -3.12
N GLY A 37 10.85 4.33 -3.07
CA GLY A 37 10.43 5.07 -4.26
C GLY A 37 9.65 4.20 -5.24
N LYS A 38 10.10 4.10 -6.49
CA LYS A 38 9.45 3.29 -7.55
C LYS A 38 9.34 1.78 -7.24
N TRP A 39 10.02 1.29 -6.21
CA TRP A 39 9.98 -0.10 -5.76
C TRP A 39 9.07 -0.32 -4.54
N TRP A 40 8.52 0.74 -3.96
CA TRP A 40 7.53 0.62 -2.91
C TRP A 40 6.23 0.04 -3.50
N LEU A 41 5.76 -1.08 -2.95
CA LEU A 41 4.63 -1.82 -3.52
C LEU A 41 3.37 -0.96 -3.73
N PRO A 42 2.99 -0.03 -2.82
CA PRO A 42 1.85 0.85 -3.03
C PRO A 42 1.93 1.77 -4.25
N HIS A 43 3.14 2.10 -4.76
CA HIS A 43 3.27 2.84 -6.02
C HIS A 43 2.90 2.00 -7.26
N GLY A 44 2.83 0.68 -7.11
CA GLY A 44 2.47 -0.25 -8.18
C GLY A 44 1.01 -0.06 -8.62
N GLN A 45 0.82 0.44 -9.85
CA GLN A 45 -0.47 0.45 -10.51
C GLN A 45 -0.82 -0.94 -11.06
N PRO A 46 -2.11 -1.33 -11.09
CA PRO A 46 -3.32 -0.52 -10.86
C PRO A 46 -3.89 -0.59 -9.42
N ARG A 47 -3.12 -1.08 -8.44
CA ARG A 47 -3.65 -1.43 -7.11
C ARG A 47 -4.06 -0.22 -6.27
N HIS A 48 -3.27 0.85 -6.32
CA HIS A 48 -3.56 2.10 -5.60
C HIS A 48 -3.61 3.28 -6.57
N LEU A 49 -4.74 3.44 -7.26
CA LEU A 49 -4.96 4.55 -8.19
C LEU A 49 -4.77 5.91 -7.51
N HIS A 50 -5.05 5.99 -6.21
CA HIS A 50 -4.87 7.20 -5.41
C HIS A 50 -4.14 6.87 -4.10
N LEU A 51 -3.05 7.61 -3.85
CA LEU A 51 -2.33 7.61 -2.58
C LEU A 51 -2.48 9.00 -1.93
N PRO A 52 -3.65 9.33 -1.37
CA PRO A 52 -3.85 10.63 -0.75
C PRO A 52 -3.01 10.70 0.53
N PRO A 53 -2.18 11.74 0.71
CA PRO A 53 -1.59 11.98 2.02
C PRO A 53 -2.69 12.26 3.04
N VAL A 54 -2.49 11.83 4.29
CA VAL A 54 -3.46 11.99 5.39
C VAL A 54 -4.07 13.40 5.50
N ARG A 55 -3.26 14.45 5.24
CA ARG A 55 -3.70 15.85 5.33
C ARG A 55 -4.78 16.17 4.31
N ASN A 56 -4.69 15.59 3.12
CA ASN A 56 -5.66 15.78 2.05
C ASN A 56 -6.96 15.06 2.38
N LEU A 57 -6.87 13.86 2.97
CA LEU A 57 -8.04 13.09 3.39
C LEU A 57 -8.76 13.78 4.56
N ARG A 58 -8.02 14.27 5.55
CA ARG A 58 -8.55 15.08 6.66
C ARG A 58 -9.32 16.29 6.16
N ALA A 59 -8.67 17.11 5.32
CA ALA A 59 -9.32 18.30 4.76
C ALA A 59 -10.59 17.94 3.96
N ALA A 60 -10.56 16.83 3.21
CA ALA A 60 -11.73 16.36 2.47
C ALA A 60 -12.88 15.94 3.41
N LEU A 61 -12.59 15.26 4.52
CA LEU A 61 -13.57 14.87 5.52
C LEU A 61 -14.17 16.07 6.26
N GLU A 62 -13.32 17.00 6.69
CA GLU A 62 -13.75 18.24 7.35
C GLU A 62 -14.65 19.08 6.43
N SER A 63 -14.26 19.22 5.15
CA SER A 63 -15.10 19.90 4.14
C SER A 63 -16.43 19.20 3.87
N ALA A 64 -16.55 17.91 4.22
CA ALA A 64 -17.75 17.11 4.07
C ALA A 64 -18.60 17.04 5.35
N GLY A 65 -18.32 17.88 6.36
CA GLY A 65 -19.08 17.93 7.61
C GLY A 65 -18.77 16.76 8.55
N CYS A 66 -17.53 16.29 8.55
CA CYS A 66 -17.06 15.29 9.50
C CYS A 66 -16.02 15.87 10.45
N THR A 67 -16.08 15.45 11.71
CA THR A 67 -15.04 15.72 12.70
C THR A 67 -14.03 14.57 12.70
N VAL A 68 -12.75 14.86 12.47
CA VAL A 68 -11.67 13.84 12.58
C VAL A 68 -11.33 13.64 14.06
N LEU A 69 -11.58 12.44 14.55
CA LEU A 69 -11.38 12.08 15.96
C LEU A 69 -9.97 11.54 16.23
N VAL A 70 -9.47 10.68 15.32
CA VAL A 70 -8.17 10.01 15.49
C VAL A 70 -7.41 10.04 14.19
N THR A 71 -6.10 10.26 14.29
CA THR A 71 -5.16 10.02 13.21
C THR A 71 -3.93 9.33 13.78
N ASP A 72 -3.68 8.12 13.30
CA ASP A 72 -2.61 7.25 13.78
C ASP A 72 -1.63 6.96 12.63
N HIS A 73 -0.37 7.32 12.85
CA HIS A 73 0.78 7.11 11.95
C HIS A 73 1.80 6.13 12.52
N ARG A 74 1.39 5.32 13.50
CA ARG A 74 2.30 4.46 14.27
C ARG A 74 1.81 3.03 14.33
N THR A 75 0.58 2.80 14.78
CA THR A 75 0.09 1.41 14.93
C THR A 75 -0.21 0.69 13.61
N PRO A 76 -0.81 1.33 12.58
CA PRO A 76 -1.11 0.63 11.33
C PRO A 76 0.17 0.48 10.50
N HIS A 77 0.69 -0.73 10.40
CA HIS A 77 1.89 -1.06 9.63
C HIS A 77 1.74 -2.44 8.99
N THR A 78 1.98 -2.51 7.68
CA THR A 78 1.97 -3.76 6.92
C THR A 78 3.43 -4.20 6.69
N PRO A 79 3.90 -5.29 7.33
CA PRO A 79 5.31 -5.68 7.26
C PRO A 79 5.61 -6.47 5.98
N ASN A 80 5.74 -5.79 4.85
CA ASN A 80 6.07 -6.41 3.57
C ASN A 80 6.85 -5.50 2.60
N ASP A 81 7.35 -4.36 3.06
CA ASP A 81 7.97 -3.37 2.17
C ASP A 81 9.28 -3.87 1.56
N LEU A 82 10.15 -4.49 2.35
CA LEU A 82 11.45 -4.97 1.88
C LEU A 82 11.30 -6.19 0.97
N SER A 83 10.50 -7.17 1.41
CA SER A 83 10.21 -8.37 0.63
C SER A 83 9.51 -8.04 -0.69
N ALA A 84 8.55 -7.12 -0.69
CA ALA A 84 7.88 -6.72 -1.92
C ALA A 84 8.80 -5.91 -2.85
N ALA A 85 9.63 -5.00 -2.32
CA ALA A 85 10.59 -4.26 -3.13
C ALA A 85 11.61 -5.21 -3.78
N LEU A 86 12.13 -6.18 -3.03
CA LEU A 86 13.05 -7.19 -3.54
C LEU A 86 12.38 -8.07 -4.60
N ALA A 87 11.16 -8.55 -4.35
CA ALA A 87 10.39 -9.33 -5.31
C ALA A 87 10.13 -8.56 -6.61
N LEU A 88 9.81 -7.26 -6.53
CA LEU A 88 9.64 -6.39 -7.70
C LEU A 88 10.96 -6.19 -8.46
N ALA A 89 12.07 -6.00 -7.76
CA ALA A 89 13.39 -5.87 -8.37
C ALA A 89 13.79 -7.15 -9.11
N LEU A 90 13.65 -8.31 -8.46
CA LEU A 90 13.86 -9.62 -9.06
C LEU A 90 12.94 -9.84 -10.26
N ALA A 91 11.65 -9.49 -10.16
CA ALA A 91 10.72 -9.63 -11.27
C ALA A 91 11.11 -8.81 -12.52
N ARG A 92 11.83 -7.68 -12.35
CA ARG A 92 12.41 -6.90 -13.45
C ARG A 92 13.71 -7.49 -14.01
N LEU A 93 14.51 -8.16 -13.18
CA LEU A 93 15.80 -8.75 -13.58
C LEU A 93 15.62 -10.13 -14.23
N LEU A 94 14.66 -10.91 -13.75
CA LEU A 94 14.38 -12.25 -14.25
C LEU A 94 13.73 -12.21 -15.64
N PRO A 95 13.92 -13.25 -16.49
CA PRO A 95 13.24 -13.33 -17.78
C PRO A 95 11.74 -13.15 -17.59
N ALA A 96 11.11 -12.28 -18.38
CA ALA A 96 9.73 -11.86 -18.16
C ALA A 96 8.75 -13.05 -18.04
N PRO A 97 7.74 -12.97 -17.15
CA PRO A 97 6.71 -14.00 -17.07
C PRO A 97 5.90 -14.04 -18.36
N ASP A 98 5.21 -15.16 -18.55
CA ASP A 98 4.11 -15.18 -19.49
C ASP A 98 3.04 -14.19 -19.02
N ALA A 99 2.64 -13.29 -19.91
CA ALA A 99 1.67 -12.26 -19.61
C ALA A 99 0.56 -12.38 -20.65
N PRO A 100 -0.72 -12.40 -20.23
CA PRO A 100 -1.83 -12.71 -21.14
C PRO A 100 -2.02 -11.69 -22.27
N TRP A 101 -1.38 -10.51 -22.17
CA TRP A 101 -1.36 -9.47 -23.19
C TRP A 101 -0.12 -9.51 -24.11
N ARG A 102 0.80 -10.47 -23.97
CA ARG A 102 1.93 -10.64 -24.92
C ARG A 102 1.44 -11.33 -26.18
N GLN A 103 1.79 -10.76 -27.33
CA GLN A 103 1.44 -11.34 -28.64
C GLN A 103 2.21 -12.64 -28.95
N THR A 104 3.45 -12.77 -28.46
CA THR A 104 4.27 -13.98 -28.64
C THR A 104 4.58 -14.57 -27.27
N PRO A 105 4.15 -15.82 -26.99
CA PRO A 105 4.44 -16.46 -25.72
C PRO A 105 5.95 -16.72 -25.60
N PRO A 106 6.53 -16.64 -24.38
CA PRO A 106 7.93 -16.96 -24.17
C PRO A 106 8.21 -18.42 -24.53
N SER A 107 9.36 -18.70 -25.16
CA SER A 107 9.77 -20.06 -25.51
C SER A 107 9.92 -20.95 -24.27
N ALA A 108 9.73 -22.27 -24.44
CA ALA A 108 9.88 -23.26 -23.37
C ALA A 108 11.18 -23.12 -22.55
N PRO A 109 12.38 -22.97 -23.15
CA PRO A 109 13.62 -22.79 -22.38
C PRO A 109 13.61 -21.50 -21.56
N ARG A 110 13.02 -20.41 -22.08
CA ARG A 110 12.90 -19.15 -21.36
C ARG A 110 11.99 -19.26 -20.15
N ARG A 111 10.90 -20.02 -20.26
CA ARG A 111 10.01 -20.33 -19.13
C ARG A 111 10.73 -21.16 -18.08
N ALA A 112 11.43 -22.22 -18.49
CA ALA A 112 12.20 -23.06 -17.58
C ALA A 112 13.28 -22.26 -16.83
N LEU A 113 14.05 -21.43 -17.55
CA LEU A 113 15.06 -20.56 -16.96
C LEU A 113 14.45 -19.60 -15.92
N ARG A 114 13.30 -18.98 -16.23
CA ARG A 114 12.60 -18.12 -15.27
C ARG A 114 12.22 -18.90 -14.01
N THR A 115 11.64 -20.09 -14.16
CA THR A 115 11.23 -20.92 -13.02
C THR A 115 12.41 -21.26 -12.12
N VAL A 116 13.52 -21.71 -12.70
CA VAL A 116 14.74 -22.06 -11.95
C VAL A 116 15.30 -20.84 -11.22
N LEU A 117 15.43 -19.69 -11.88
CA LEU A 117 15.95 -18.48 -11.25
C LEU A 117 15.00 -17.91 -10.19
N ALA A 118 13.68 -17.98 -10.41
CA ALA A 118 12.70 -17.58 -9.42
C ALA A 118 12.79 -18.45 -8.16
N ALA A 119 12.91 -19.78 -8.32
CA ALA A 119 13.12 -20.70 -7.21
C ALA A 119 14.46 -20.45 -6.49
N ALA A 120 15.54 -20.21 -7.23
CA ALA A 120 16.86 -19.94 -6.65
C ALA A 120 16.90 -18.63 -5.86
N THR A 121 16.07 -17.64 -6.21
CA THR A 121 16.01 -16.34 -5.54
C THR A 121 14.92 -16.24 -4.47
N SER A 122 13.99 -17.21 -4.37
CA SER A 122 12.91 -17.17 -3.37
C SER A 122 13.42 -17.09 -1.92
N PRO A 123 14.50 -17.79 -1.51
CA PRO A 123 14.99 -17.69 -0.13
C PRO A 123 15.43 -16.28 0.26
N LEU A 124 15.86 -15.47 -0.71
CA LEU A 124 16.21 -14.06 -0.46
C LEU A 124 14.96 -13.22 -0.14
N VAL A 125 13.85 -13.50 -0.82
CA VAL A 125 12.56 -12.85 -0.56
C VAL A 125 11.99 -13.31 0.79
N ASP A 126 12.11 -14.60 1.11
CA ASP A 126 11.67 -15.15 2.40
C ASP A 126 12.47 -14.52 3.56
N LEU A 127 13.79 -14.37 3.40
CA LEU A 127 14.63 -13.70 4.38
C LEU A 127 14.25 -12.22 4.55
N ALA A 128 13.95 -11.52 3.45
CA ALA A 128 13.46 -10.15 3.52
C ALA A 128 12.09 -10.05 4.22
N ALA A 129 11.21 -11.04 4.04
CA ALA A 129 9.91 -11.10 4.72
C ALA A 129 10.07 -11.35 6.23
N LEU A 130 11.01 -12.22 6.62
CA LEU A 130 11.36 -12.40 8.03
C LEU A 130 11.92 -11.11 8.63
N LEU A 131 12.72 -10.35 7.87
CA LEU A 131 13.23 -9.06 8.30
C LEU A 131 12.11 -8.02 8.45
N ASP A 132 11.17 -7.95 7.51
CA ASP A 132 9.97 -7.11 7.61
C ASP A 132 9.21 -7.39 8.92
N LEU A 133 8.96 -8.68 9.22
CA LEU A 133 8.26 -9.11 10.43
C LEU A 133 9.05 -8.79 11.71
N ALA A 134 10.36 -9.01 11.70
CA ALA A 134 11.23 -8.74 12.85
C ALA A 134 11.33 -7.25 13.17
N LEU A 135 11.34 -6.38 12.15
CA LEU A 135 11.40 -4.92 12.31
C LEU A 135 10.05 -4.30 12.65
N ALA A 136 8.94 -4.97 12.31
CA ALA A 136 7.58 -4.44 12.46
C ALA A 136 7.27 -3.84 13.85
N PRO A 137 7.62 -4.46 15.00
CA PRO A 137 7.35 -3.90 16.32
C PRO A 137 8.10 -2.59 16.58
N LEU A 138 9.33 -2.46 16.07
CA LEU A 138 10.16 -1.26 16.20
C LEU A 138 9.64 -0.14 15.30
N LEU A 139 9.31 -0.48 14.05
CA LEU A 139 8.80 0.47 13.06
C LEU A 139 7.48 1.08 13.50
N ARG A 140 6.58 0.28 14.10
CA ARG A 140 5.31 0.76 14.68
C ARG A 140 5.49 1.74 15.85
N ARG A 141 6.65 1.71 16.53
CA ARG A 141 6.94 2.61 17.66
C ARG A 141 7.70 3.86 17.21
N THR A 142 8.27 3.85 16.01
CA THR A 142 9.12 4.92 15.50
C THR A 142 8.30 5.89 14.63
N PRO A 143 8.18 7.18 15.01
CA PRO A 143 7.43 8.15 14.23
C PRO A 143 7.94 8.25 12.78
N GLY A 144 7.03 8.19 11.81
CA GLY A 144 7.36 8.30 10.38
C GLY A 144 7.83 7.00 9.71
N CYS A 145 8.06 5.93 10.48
CA CYS A 145 8.43 4.62 9.93
C CYS A 145 7.24 3.74 9.58
N SER A 146 6.05 4.02 10.14
CA SER A 146 4.84 3.31 9.76
C SER A 146 4.47 3.62 8.31
N ASN A 147 4.33 2.57 7.50
CA ASN A 147 4.04 2.66 6.07
C ASN A 147 2.55 2.83 5.74
N THR A 148 1.69 2.84 6.76
CA THR A 148 0.25 2.98 6.67
C THR A 148 -0.19 4.01 7.73
N TYR A 149 -1.29 4.71 7.46
CA TYR A 149 -1.96 5.55 8.44
C TYR A 149 -3.41 5.10 8.61
N ARG A 150 -3.97 5.37 9.79
CA ARG A 150 -5.37 5.13 10.12
C ARG A 150 -6.02 6.44 10.54
N LEU A 151 -7.21 6.70 10.02
CA LEU A 151 -8.00 7.87 10.34
C LEU A 151 -9.41 7.43 10.75
N VAL A 152 -9.88 7.95 11.89
CA VAL A 152 -11.27 7.81 12.33
C VAL A 152 -11.92 9.17 12.28
N ALA A 153 -13.03 9.27 11.55
CA ALA A 153 -13.84 10.46 11.49
C ALA A 153 -15.28 10.14 11.88
N ARG A 154 -15.98 11.12 12.44
CA ARG A 154 -17.39 11.04 12.76
C ARG A 154 -18.16 11.97 11.83
N ARG A 155 -19.23 11.48 11.24
CA ARG A 155 -20.19 12.32 10.51
C ARG A 155 -20.94 13.18 11.52
N ASP A 156 -20.88 14.50 11.38
CA ASP A 156 -21.58 15.36 12.32
C ASP A 156 -23.09 15.26 12.14
N THR A 157 -23.79 15.43 13.26
CA THR A 157 -25.24 15.46 13.32
C THR A 157 -25.70 16.84 12.86
N ALA A 158 -25.96 16.98 11.56
CA ALA A 158 -26.79 18.08 11.08
C ALA A 158 -28.23 17.89 11.58
#